data_AF-A0A840Y1D0-F1
#
_entry.id   AF-A0A840Y1D0-F1
#
_cell.length_a   1.000
_cell.length_b   1.000
_cell.length_c   1.000
_cell.angle_alpha   90.00
_cell.angle_beta   90.00
_cell.angle_gamma   90.00
#
_symmetry.space_group_name_H-M   'P 1'
#
loop_
_entity.id
_entity.type
_entity.pdbx_description
1 polymer ?
#
loop_
_entity_poly.entity_id
_entity_poly.type
_entity_poly.pdbx_seq_one_letter_code
_entity_poly.pdbx_strand_id
1 'polypeptide(L)'
;MSRTARAAGWIAEAFSTGNPLAELPDEIAPRRRSEGERVALRAIESLGLPPCGLRMSGGIAGPLIEGRILPDGTAVAGLRHPVVTAALLAVLAEPLDPGSDALPAFAALHPALDVADHRFTQPPRSAAQRAADLAGLGFVVVGAPLAPEEELRLGAAPANPAEVLAPVAAAARRLGGLPAGALLVAAGLSAPIAADSHGLLRLDFGVGSVTARFP
;
A
#
# COMPACT_ATOMS: atom_id res chain seq x y z
N MET A 1 4.73 28.49 7.49
CA MET A 1 4.63 27.06 7.12
C MET A 1 3.24 26.79 6.53
N SER A 2 3.13 26.13 5.36
CA SER A 2 1.83 25.90 4.71
C SER A 2 0.95 24.89 5.48
N ARG A 3 -0.36 24.88 5.21
CA ARG A 3 -1.30 23.91 5.79
C ARG A 3 -0.84 22.46 5.58
N THR A 4 -0.54 22.11 4.33
CA THR A 4 -0.06 20.78 3.93
C THR A 4 1.23 20.40 4.65
N ALA A 5 2.16 21.35 4.85
CA ALA A 5 3.41 21.09 5.57
C ALA A 5 3.18 20.78 7.05
N ARG A 6 2.24 21.48 7.70
CA ARG A 6 1.86 21.21 9.10
C ARG A 6 1.25 19.81 9.24
N ALA A 7 0.28 19.48 8.39
CA ALA A 7 -0.34 18.16 8.39
C ALA A 7 0.69 17.04 8.12
N ALA A 8 1.58 17.24 7.14
CA ALA A 8 2.65 16.29 6.84
C ALA A 8 3.58 16.04 8.03
N GLY A 9 3.92 17.08 8.79
CA GLY A 9 4.74 16.93 10.00
C GLY A 9 4.09 16.03 11.05
N TRP A 10 2.78 16.17 11.28
CA TRP A 10 2.04 15.32 12.23
C TRP A 10 1.99 13.86 11.77
N ILE A 11 1.68 13.65 10.49
CA ILE A 11 1.68 12.32 9.86
C ILE A 11 3.07 11.66 9.95
N ALA A 12 4.14 12.43 9.68
CA ALA A 12 5.52 11.96 9.75
C ALA A 12 5.91 11.55 11.18
N GLU A 13 5.58 12.37 12.18
CA GLU A 13 5.85 12.07 13.60
C GLU A 13 5.13 10.79 14.05
N ALA A 14 3.86 10.64 13.70
CA ALA A 14 3.09 9.43 14.02
C ALA A 14 3.68 8.19 13.36
N PHE A 15 4.14 8.34 12.11
CA PHE A 15 4.79 7.26 11.37
C PHE A 15 6.14 6.84 11.98
N SER A 16 6.96 7.80 12.42
CA SER A 16 8.28 7.51 13.00
C SER A 16 8.20 6.97 14.42
N THR A 17 7.22 7.41 15.20
CA THR A 17 7.09 7.04 16.63
C THR A 17 6.18 5.85 16.88
N GLY A 18 5.26 5.54 15.96
CA GLY A 18 4.21 4.55 16.18
C GLY A 18 3.15 4.98 17.20
N ASN A 19 3.13 6.27 17.58
CA ASN A 19 2.11 6.84 18.45
C ASN A 19 0.92 7.32 17.63
N PRO A 20 -0.31 6.92 17.97
CA PRO A 20 -1.49 7.31 17.21
C PRO A 20 -1.83 8.80 17.43
N LEU A 21 -2.27 9.45 16.35
CA LEU A 21 -2.76 10.82 16.35
C LEU A 21 -4.25 10.86 16.73
N ALA A 22 -4.65 11.91 17.45
CA ALA A 22 -6.04 12.34 17.37
C ALA A 22 -6.39 12.81 15.94
N GLU A 23 -7.67 13.04 15.67
CA GLU A 23 -8.07 13.65 14.39
C GLU A 23 -7.29 14.97 14.17
N LEU A 24 -6.86 15.20 12.92
CA LEU A 24 -6.17 16.44 12.58
C LEU A 24 -7.14 17.62 12.81
N PRO A 25 -6.68 18.72 13.45
CA PRO A 25 -7.47 19.93 13.57
C PRO A 25 -7.98 20.42 12.21
N ASP A 26 -9.20 20.95 12.16
CA ASP A 26 -9.88 21.40 10.93
C ASP A 26 -9.06 22.42 10.12
N GLU A 27 -8.22 23.21 10.79
CA GLU A 27 -7.36 24.20 10.15
C GLU A 27 -6.25 23.55 9.32
N ILE A 28 -5.84 22.32 9.66
CA ILE A 28 -4.79 21.57 8.96
C ILE A 28 -5.27 20.31 8.23
N ALA A 29 -6.46 19.83 8.53
CA ALA A 29 -7.02 18.64 7.90
C ALA A 29 -7.13 18.80 6.37
N PRO A 30 -6.72 17.79 5.58
CA PRO A 30 -6.85 17.83 4.12
C PRO A 30 -8.32 17.75 3.73
N ARG A 31 -8.75 18.58 2.77
CA ARG A 31 -10.16 18.70 2.38
C ARG A 31 -10.54 17.87 1.17
N ARG A 32 -9.55 17.48 0.37
CA ARG A 32 -9.73 16.72 -0.87
C ARG A 32 -8.70 15.62 -0.95
N ARG A 33 -9.02 14.56 -1.69
CA ARG A 33 -8.11 13.43 -1.93
C ARG A 33 -6.72 13.88 -2.40
N SER A 34 -6.66 14.72 -3.43
CA SER A 34 -5.38 15.22 -3.97
C SER A 34 -4.57 16.04 -2.97
N GLU A 35 -5.23 16.70 -2.01
CA GLU A 35 -4.53 17.34 -0.90
C GLU A 35 -3.95 16.31 0.06
N GLY A 36 -4.70 15.25 0.40
CA GLY A 36 -4.20 14.16 1.21
C GLY A 36 -3.02 13.43 0.55
N GLU A 37 -3.07 13.18 -0.76
CA GLU A 37 -1.95 12.59 -1.52
C GLU A 37 -0.69 13.47 -1.42
N ARG A 38 -0.82 14.80 -1.49
CA ARG A 38 0.31 15.73 -1.27
C ARG A 38 0.83 15.72 0.17
N VAL A 39 -0.06 15.60 1.16
CA VAL A 39 0.34 15.46 2.58
C VAL A 39 1.16 14.19 2.76
N ALA A 40 0.71 13.06 2.21
CA ALA A 40 1.40 11.78 2.28
C ALA A 40 2.81 11.83 1.68
N LEU A 41 2.93 12.33 0.43
CA LEU A 41 4.23 12.46 -0.23
C LEU A 41 5.19 13.35 0.56
N ARG A 42 4.69 14.48 1.08
CA ARG A 42 5.51 15.41 1.86
C ARG A 42 5.92 14.85 3.22
N ALA A 43 5.08 14.02 3.86
CA ALA A 43 5.43 13.36 5.11
C ALA A 43 6.60 12.40 4.90
N ILE A 44 6.52 11.57 3.86
CA ILE A 44 7.57 10.63 3.47
C ILE A 44 8.86 11.34 3.05
N GLU A 45 8.76 12.41 2.27
CA GLU A 45 9.89 13.29 1.92
C GLU A 45 10.58 13.84 3.17
N SER A 46 9.82 14.32 4.15
CA SER A 46 10.38 14.88 5.40
C SER A 46 11.09 13.85 6.28
N LEU A 47 10.78 12.57 6.11
CA LEU A 47 11.44 11.46 6.79
C LEU A 47 12.69 10.98 6.04
N GLY A 48 12.96 11.50 4.84
CA GLY A 48 14.06 11.05 3.98
C GLY A 48 13.87 9.63 3.46
N LEU A 49 12.62 9.18 3.31
CA LEU A 49 12.27 7.83 2.86
C LEU A 49 11.82 7.87 1.39
N PRO A 50 12.69 7.71 0.39
CA PRO A 50 12.24 7.78 -1.00
C PRO A 50 11.23 6.67 -1.31
N PRO A 51 10.09 6.97 -1.97
CA PRO A 51 9.17 5.94 -2.43
C PRO A 51 9.84 5.03 -3.47
N CYS A 52 9.65 3.72 -3.33
CA CYS A 52 10.05 2.72 -4.33
C CYS A 52 8.89 2.27 -5.24
N GLY A 53 7.69 2.82 -5.02
CA GLY A 53 6.50 2.46 -5.78
C GLY A 53 5.23 3.12 -5.27
N LEU A 54 4.09 2.56 -5.69
CA LEU A 54 2.76 3.00 -5.32
C LEU A 54 1.91 1.83 -4.84
N ARG A 55 1.23 2.01 -3.72
CA ARG A 55 0.20 1.11 -3.20
C ARG A 55 -1.17 1.73 -3.39
N MET A 56 -2.16 0.94 -3.78
CA MET A 56 -3.55 1.35 -3.78
C MET A 56 -4.42 0.38 -2.99
N SER A 57 -5.25 0.92 -2.08
CA SER A 57 -6.28 0.18 -1.36
C SER A 57 -7.57 1.01 -1.29
N GLY A 58 -8.73 0.37 -1.51
CA GLY A 58 -10.03 1.06 -1.50
C GLY A 58 -10.09 2.26 -2.46
N GLY A 59 -9.39 2.17 -3.60
CA GLY A 59 -9.27 3.24 -4.59
C GLY A 59 -8.37 4.41 -4.17
N ILE A 60 -7.74 4.40 -2.99
CA ILE A 60 -6.83 5.45 -2.51
C ILE A 60 -5.39 5.03 -2.78
N ALA A 61 -4.63 5.91 -3.43
CA ALA A 61 -3.23 5.68 -3.75
C ALA A 61 -2.33 6.33 -2.69
N GLY A 62 -1.25 5.65 -2.32
CA GLY A 62 -0.25 6.13 -1.38
C GLY A 62 1.15 5.62 -1.75
N PRO A 63 2.20 6.28 -1.24
CA PRO A 63 3.56 5.87 -1.52
C PRO A 63 3.82 4.47 -0.96
N LEU A 64 4.60 3.65 -1.67
CA LEU A 64 5.23 2.46 -1.13
C LEU A 64 6.70 2.79 -0.85
N ILE A 65 7.22 2.34 0.29
CA ILE A 65 8.62 2.54 0.68
C ILE A 65 9.26 1.19 0.99
N GLU A 66 10.56 1.07 0.69
CA GLU A 66 11.29 -0.21 0.74
C GLU A 66 11.24 -0.87 2.12
N GLY A 67 11.46 -0.10 3.20
CA GLY A 67 11.43 -0.60 4.57
C GLY A 67 10.07 -1.09 5.07
N ARG A 68 9.02 -1.07 4.24
CA ARG A 68 7.69 -1.62 4.53
C ARG A 68 7.35 -2.86 3.69
N ILE A 69 8.33 -3.38 2.94
CA ILE A 69 8.21 -4.61 2.17
C ILE A 69 8.92 -5.71 2.96
N LEU A 70 8.22 -6.79 3.25
CA LEU A 70 8.73 -7.89 4.06
C LEU A 70 8.67 -9.20 3.26
N PRO A 71 9.63 -10.13 3.45
CA PRO A 71 9.55 -11.44 2.83
C PRO A 71 8.50 -12.31 3.54
N ASP A 72 8.00 -13.31 2.82
CA ASP A 72 7.11 -14.36 3.34
C ASP A 72 7.61 -14.96 4.67
N GLY A 73 6.70 -15.20 5.59
CA GLY A 73 6.95 -15.83 6.89
C GLY A 73 7.51 -14.89 7.96
N THR A 74 7.68 -13.60 7.63
CA THR A 74 8.18 -12.57 8.55
C THR A 74 7.18 -12.22 9.65
N ALA A 75 7.70 -11.90 10.83
CA ALA A 75 6.90 -11.35 11.92
C ALA A 75 6.55 -9.88 11.65
N VAL A 76 5.26 -9.56 11.69
CA VAL A 76 4.71 -8.22 11.52
C VAL A 76 4.37 -7.67 12.89
N ALA A 77 5.08 -6.61 13.31
CA ALA A 77 4.95 -6.02 14.64
C ALA A 77 4.88 -4.49 14.56
N GLY A 78 4.47 -3.86 15.67
CA GLY A 78 4.48 -2.41 15.82
C GLY A 78 3.34 -1.68 15.12
N LEU A 79 2.32 -2.41 14.63
CA LEU A 79 1.10 -1.83 14.08
C LEU A 79 0.04 -1.66 15.18
N ARG A 80 -0.80 -0.63 15.07
CA ARG A 80 -1.83 -0.31 16.08
C ARG A 80 -3.20 -0.84 15.70
N HIS A 81 -3.56 -0.72 14.44
CA HIS A 81 -4.87 -1.06 13.90
C HIS A 81 -4.72 -1.92 12.63
N PRO A 82 -4.00 -3.06 12.70
CA PRO A 82 -3.69 -3.85 11.52
C PRO A 82 -4.95 -4.46 10.90
N VAL A 83 -5.06 -4.35 9.58
CA VAL A 83 -6.06 -5.06 8.78
C VAL A 83 -5.34 -5.78 7.64
N VAL A 84 -5.44 -7.10 7.61
CA VAL A 84 -4.75 -7.92 6.61
C VAL A 84 -5.68 -8.32 5.49
N THR A 85 -5.25 -8.11 4.24
CA THR A 85 -6.01 -8.49 3.04
C THR A 85 -5.08 -9.08 1.97
N ALA A 86 -5.66 -9.77 1.00
CA ALA A 86 -4.95 -10.19 -0.20
C ALA A 86 -4.45 -8.96 -0.98
N ALA A 87 -3.25 -9.09 -1.54
CA ALA A 87 -2.65 -8.10 -2.43
C ALA A 87 -1.89 -8.78 -3.57
N LEU A 88 -1.63 -8.00 -4.62
CA LEU A 88 -0.77 -8.35 -5.73
C LEU A 88 0.28 -7.26 -5.88
N LEU A 89 1.55 -7.66 -5.88
CA LEU A 89 2.69 -6.78 -6.14
C LEU A 89 3.26 -7.07 -7.52
N ALA A 90 3.59 -6.01 -8.26
CA ALA A 90 4.29 -6.10 -9.53
C ALA A 90 5.54 -5.23 -9.55
N VAL A 91 6.58 -5.74 -10.20
CA VAL A 91 7.80 -4.99 -10.54
C VAL A 91 7.67 -4.52 -11.98
N LEU A 92 7.79 -3.22 -12.22
CA LEU A 92 7.72 -2.67 -13.57
C LEU A 92 8.95 -3.07 -14.40
N ALA A 93 8.73 -3.61 -15.60
CA ALA A 93 9.80 -3.84 -16.57
C ALA A 93 10.20 -2.55 -17.30
N GLU A 94 9.23 -1.67 -17.51
CA GLU A 94 9.37 -0.41 -18.25
C GLU A 94 8.78 0.75 -17.43
N PRO A 95 9.23 2.00 -17.68
CA PRO A 95 8.64 3.15 -17.01
C PRO A 95 7.15 3.31 -17.33
N LEU A 96 6.39 3.85 -16.37
CA LEU A 96 5.05 4.35 -16.58
C LEU A 96 5.11 5.85 -16.84
N ASP A 97 5.01 6.24 -18.11
CA ASP A 97 5.00 7.65 -18.47
C ASP A 97 3.67 8.33 -18.11
N PRO A 98 3.73 9.59 -17.62
CA PRO A 98 2.53 10.40 -17.42
C PRO A 98 1.70 10.53 -18.70
N GLY A 99 0.38 10.34 -18.60
CA GLY A 99 -0.53 10.52 -19.72
C GLY A 99 -0.54 9.38 -20.76
N SER A 100 0.25 8.33 -20.57
CA SER A 100 0.19 7.12 -21.40
C SER A 100 -0.98 6.21 -21.01
N ASP A 101 -1.66 5.65 -22.01
CA ASP A 101 -2.70 4.62 -21.81
C ASP A 101 -2.19 3.21 -22.12
N ALA A 102 -0.89 3.04 -22.40
CA ALA A 102 -0.30 1.73 -22.66
C ALA A 102 -0.53 0.77 -21.48
N LEU A 103 -0.62 -0.53 -21.75
CA LEU A 103 -0.65 -1.52 -20.67
C LEU A 103 0.73 -1.57 -20.00
N PRO A 104 0.79 -1.66 -18.65
CA PRO A 104 2.06 -1.78 -17.95
C PRO A 104 2.75 -3.12 -18.27
N ALA A 105 4.06 -3.08 -18.54
CA ALA A 105 4.88 -4.27 -18.66
C ALA A 105 5.48 -4.63 -17.28
N PHE A 106 5.40 -5.91 -16.91
CA PHE A 106 5.86 -6.39 -15.60
C PHE A 106 7.07 -7.31 -15.76
N ALA A 107 8.11 -7.06 -14.96
CA ALA A 107 9.29 -7.92 -14.86
C ALA A 107 9.05 -9.10 -13.92
N ALA A 108 8.21 -8.91 -12.91
CA ALA A 108 7.80 -9.95 -11.97
C ALA A 108 6.44 -9.61 -11.36
N LEU A 109 5.72 -10.66 -10.97
CA LEU A 109 4.47 -10.59 -10.22
C LEU A 109 4.61 -11.43 -8.96
N HIS A 110 4.10 -10.93 -7.84
CA HIS A 110 4.17 -11.61 -6.55
C HIS A 110 2.81 -11.58 -5.85
N PRO A 111 2.27 -12.73 -5.42
CA PRO A 111 1.19 -12.73 -4.45
C PRO A 111 1.70 -12.09 -3.16
N ALA A 112 0.85 -11.35 -2.48
CA ALA A 112 1.24 -10.62 -1.28
C ALA A 112 0.10 -10.54 -0.25
N LEU A 113 0.47 -10.31 1.01
CA LEU A 113 -0.45 -9.83 2.03
C LEU A 113 -0.24 -8.32 2.19
N ASP A 114 -1.31 -7.56 2.05
CA ASP A 114 -1.32 -6.16 2.50
C ASP A 114 -1.74 -6.13 3.97
N VAL A 115 -0.85 -5.63 4.82
CA VAL A 115 -1.13 -5.33 6.21
C VAL A 115 -1.32 -3.83 6.32
N ALA A 116 -2.55 -3.37 6.11
CA ALA A 116 -2.91 -1.98 6.27
C ALA A 116 -2.87 -1.59 7.75
N ASP A 117 -2.50 -0.34 8.03
CA ASP A 117 -2.60 0.25 9.36
C ASP A 117 -2.99 1.72 9.22
N HIS A 118 -3.63 2.27 10.26
CA HIS A 118 -3.90 3.70 10.32
C HIS A 118 -3.24 4.34 11.53
N ARG A 119 -2.73 5.56 11.35
CA ARG A 119 -1.97 6.28 12.38
C ARG A 119 -2.84 7.15 13.28
N PHE A 120 -4.16 7.07 13.13
CA PHE A 120 -5.11 7.80 13.95
C PHE A 120 -5.70 6.90 15.05
N THR A 121 -6.06 7.46 16.20
CA THR A 121 -6.77 6.75 17.28
C THR A 121 -8.15 6.25 16.83
N GLN A 122 -8.73 6.88 15.80
CA GLN A 122 -9.98 6.48 15.18
C GLN A 122 -9.78 6.31 13.67
N PRO A 123 -10.48 5.36 13.01
CA PRO A 123 -10.33 5.16 11.58
C PRO A 123 -10.59 6.45 10.77
N PRO A 124 -9.75 6.78 9.77
CA PRO A 124 -9.95 7.96 8.90
C PRO A 124 -11.31 7.93 8.18
N ARG A 125 -12.10 8.99 8.34
CA ARG A 125 -13.51 9.04 7.88
C ARG A 125 -13.64 9.43 6.41
N SER A 126 -12.71 10.20 5.88
CA SER A 126 -12.76 10.71 4.50
C SER A 126 -11.66 10.15 3.60
N ALA A 127 -11.87 10.19 2.28
CA ALA A 127 -10.84 9.86 1.30
C ALA A 127 -9.61 10.78 1.40
N ALA A 128 -9.80 12.04 1.82
CA ALA A 128 -8.70 12.98 2.04
C ALA A 128 -7.84 12.58 3.24
N GLN A 129 -8.48 12.20 4.35
CA GLN A 129 -7.78 11.71 5.53
C GLN A 129 -7.11 10.35 5.24
N ARG A 130 -7.78 9.41 4.58
CA ARG A 130 -7.17 8.14 4.15
C ARG A 130 -5.99 8.32 3.19
N ALA A 131 -6.01 9.35 2.34
CA ALA A 131 -4.88 9.64 1.48
C ALA A 131 -3.69 10.21 2.28
N ALA A 132 -3.92 11.17 3.18
CA ALA A 132 -2.89 11.72 4.07
C ALA A 132 -2.32 10.66 5.04
N ASP A 133 -3.20 9.81 5.55
CA ASP A 133 -3.15 8.36 5.73
C ASP A 133 -1.99 7.49 5.20
N LEU A 134 -1.17 7.96 4.26
CA LEU A 134 -0.29 7.12 3.43
C LEU A 134 -1.08 5.99 2.75
N ALA A 135 -2.34 6.25 2.41
CA ALA A 135 -3.32 5.24 1.99
C ALA A 135 -3.50 4.06 2.97
N GLY A 136 -3.09 4.19 4.23
CA GLY A 136 -3.09 3.13 5.23
C GLY A 136 -1.91 2.16 5.10
N LEU A 137 -0.75 2.63 4.62
CA LEU A 137 0.46 1.80 4.52
C LEU A 137 0.93 1.36 5.93
N GLY A 138 0.79 0.07 6.21
CA GLY A 138 1.51 -0.63 7.27
C GLY A 138 2.70 -1.39 6.67
N PHE A 139 2.48 -2.65 6.28
CA PHE A 139 3.48 -3.49 5.59
C PHE A 139 2.87 -4.24 4.40
N VAL A 140 3.73 -4.66 3.46
CA VAL A 140 3.39 -5.59 2.38
C VAL A 140 4.29 -6.82 2.53
N VAL A 141 3.70 -7.98 2.79
CA VAL A 141 4.44 -9.25 2.90
C VAL A 141 4.38 -9.96 1.56
N VAL A 142 5.52 -10.26 0.96
CA VAL A 142 5.64 -10.66 -0.44
C VAL A 142 6.04 -12.13 -0.54
N GLY A 143 5.25 -12.89 -1.29
CA GLY A 143 5.51 -14.29 -1.62
C GLY A 143 6.53 -14.48 -2.75
N ALA A 144 6.74 -15.75 -3.12
CA ALA A 144 7.54 -16.12 -4.27
C ALA A 144 6.98 -15.52 -5.58
N PRO A 145 7.82 -15.17 -6.57
CA PRO A 145 7.35 -14.68 -7.85
C PRO A 145 6.55 -15.75 -8.59
N LEU A 146 5.54 -15.29 -9.34
CA LEU A 146 4.73 -16.15 -10.22
C LEU A 146 5.49 -16.49 -11.50
N ALA A 147 5.38 -17.74 -11.94
CA ALA A 147 5.77 -18.13 -13.29
C ALA A 147 4.73 -17.61 -14.32
N PRO A 148 5.11 -17.35 -15.59
CA PRO A 148 4.19 -16.82 -16.60
C PRO A 148 2.92 -17.66 -16.85
N GLU A 149 3.01 -18.97 -16.67
CA GLU A 149 1.93 -19.94 -16.88
C GLU A 149 1.02 -20.16 -15.66
N GLU A 150 1.37 -19.59 -14.51
CA GLU A 150 0.64 -19.79 -13.25
C GLU A 150 -0.66 -18.97 -13.19
N GLU A 151 -1.77 -19.63 -12.85
CA GLU A 151 -3.07 -18.98 -12.68
C GLU A 151 -3.23 -18.42 -11.26
N LEU A 152 -3.06 -17.10 -11.11
CA LEU A 152 -3.34 -16.40 -9.86
C LEU A 152 -4.82 -16.54 -9.48
N ARG A 153 -5.08 -16.90 -8.21
CA ARG A 153 -6.43 -16.91 -7.63
C ARG A 153 -6.53 -15.95 -6.46
N LEU A 154 -7.66 -15.25 -6.38
CA LEU A 154 -8.04 -14.43 -5.24
C LEU A 154 -9.31 -15.05 -4.62
N GLY A 155 -9.10 -15.90 -3.61
CA GLY A 155 -10.15 -16.78 -3.11
C GLY A 155 -10.51 -17.85 -4.14
N ALA A 156 -11.80 -18.04 -4.42
CA ALA A 156 -12.24 -19.08 -5.35
C ALA A 156 -12.13 -18.70 -6.84
N ALA A 157 -11.90 -17.42 -7.17
CA ALA A 157 -11.92 -16.94 -8.54
C ALA A 157 -10.49 -16.75 -9.12
N PRO A 158 -10.27 -17.07 -10.40
CA PRO A 158 -9.05 -16.66 -11.09
C PRO A 158 -9.01 -15.12 -11.21
N ALA A 159 -7.82 -14.56 -11.20
CA ALA A 159 -7.59 -13.13 -11.25
C ALA A 159 -6.59 -12.80 -12.36
N ASN A 160 -6.97 -11.89 -13.26
CA ASN A 160 -6.07 -11.38 -14.29
C ASN A 160 -5.16 -10.28 -13.70
N PRO A 161 -3.83 -10.49 -13.60
CA PRO A 161 -2.92 -9.51 -13.01
C PRO A 161 -2.99 -8.12 -13.64
N ALA A 162 -3.15 -8.06 -14.97
CA ALA A 162 -3.20 -6.79 -15.69
C ALA A 162 -4.43 -5.96 -15.30
N GLU A 163 -5.59 -6.60 -15.14
CA GLU A 163 -6.83 -5.94 -14.72
C GLU A 163 -6.76 -5.49 -13.26
N VAL A 164 -6.19 -6.33 -12.39
CA VAL A 164 -6.01 -6.03 -10.96
C VAL A 164 -5.09 -4.82 -10.76
N LEU A 165 -4.03 -4.70 -11.56
CA LEU A 165 -3.01 -3.64 -11.42
C LEU A 165 -3.32 -2.37 -12.23
N ALA A 166 -4.24 -2.42 -13.19
CA ALA A 166 -4.58 -1.29 -14.04
C ALA A 166 -4.97 -0.02 -13.24
N PRO A 167 -5.79 -0.07 -12.18
CA PRO A 167 -6.11 1.12 -11.37
C PRO A 167 -4.89 1.72 -10.68
N VAL A 168 -3.94 0.88 -10.25
CA VAL A 168 -2.70 1.32 -9.60
C VAL A 168 -1.78 2.01 -10.60
N ALA A 169 -1.61 1.42 -11.78
CA ALA A 169 -0.85 2.02 -12.88
C ALA A 169 -1.45 3.37 -13.32
N ALA A 170 -2.77 3.46 -13.45
CA ALA A 170 -3.46 4.71 -13.77
C ALA A 170 -3.23 5.80 -12.72
N ALA A 171 -3.26 5.44 -11.42
CA ALA A 171 -2.94 6.39 -10.36
C ALA A 171 -1.46 6.80 -10.36
N ALA A 172 -0.53 5.88 -10.64
CA ALA A 172 0.89 6.20 -10.77
C ALA A 172 1.13 7.24 -11.87
N ARG A 173 0.54 7.06 -13.05
CA ARG A 173 0.63 8.03 -14.16
C ARG A 173 0.07 9.39 -13.79
N ARG A 174 -1.09 9.42 -13.13
CA ARG A 174 -1.70 10.66 -12.63
C ARG A 174 -0.79 11.39 -11.63
N LEU A 175 0.02 10.66 -10.87
CA LEU A 175 0.94 11.18 -9.86
C LEU A 175 2.34 11.49 -10.41
N GLY A 176 2.54 11.48 -11.73
CA GLY A 176 3.81 11.83 -12.35
C GLY A 176 4.62 10.65 -12.89
N GLY A 177 4.02 9.46 -12.93
CA GLY A 177 4.65 8.27 -13.48
C GLY A 177 5.54 7.53 -12.48
N LEU A 178 6.16 6.45 -12.95
CA LEU A 178 7.12 5.64 -12.18
C LEU A 178 8.23 5.11 -13.12
N PRO A 179 9.47 4.97 -12.65
CA PRO A 179 10.55 4.40 -13.46
C PRO A 179 10.41 2.87 -13.59
N ALA A 180 11.17 2.29 -14.52
CA ALA A 180 11.40 0.83 -14.54
C ALA A 180 11.99 0.36 -13.20
N GLY A 181 11.62 -0.85 -12.77
CA GLY A 181 11.99 -1.42 -11.47
C GLY A 181 11.14 -0.94 -10.30
N ALA A 182 10.32 0.11 -10.46
CA ALA A 182 9.41 0.55 -9.41
C ALA A 182 8.24 -0.43 -9.22
N LEU A 183 7.60 -0.33 -8.06
CA LEU A 183 6.62 -1.30 -7.60
C LEU A 183 5.19 -0.77 -7.71
N LEU A 184 4.26 -1.64 -8.12
CA LEU A 184 2.82 -1.42 -8.00
C LEU A 184 2.23 -2.45 -7.04
N VAL A 185 1.43 -1.99 -6.08
CA VAL A 185 0.70 -2.88 -5.16
C VAL A 185 -0.79 -2.59 -5.24
N ALA A 186 -1.56 -3.59 -5.69
CA ALA A 186 -3.01 -3.62 -5.56
C ALA A 186 -3.37 -4.35 -4.26
N ALA A 187 -3.98 -3.65 -3.32
CA ALA A 187 -4.30 -4.13 -1.98
C ALA A 187 -5.81 -4.09 -1.71
N GLY A 188 -6.26 -4.76 -0.64
CA GLY A 188 -7.68 -4.87 -0.33
C GLY A 188 -8.44 -5.78 -1.30
N LEU A 189 -7.76 -6.79 -1.86
CA LEU A 189 -8.33 -7.69 -2.87
C LEU A 189 -9.19 -8.81 -2.27
N SER A 190 -9.32 -8.86 -0.95
CA SER A 190 -10.16 -9.81 -0.22
C SER A 190 -10.85 -9.13 0.96
N ALA A 191 -11.78 -9.86 1.58
CA ALA A 191 -12.21 -9.55 2.94
C ALA A 191 -11.02 -9.61 3.91
N PRO A 192 -11.09 -8.91 5.06
CA PRO A 192 -10.08 -9.00 6.10
C PRO A 192 -9.83 -10.44 6.55
N ILE A 193 -8.56 -10.77 6.77
CA ILE A 193 -8.09 -12.10 7.16
C ILE A 193 -7.66 -12.03 8.62
N ALA A 194 -8.15 -12.96 9.43
CA ALA A 194 -7.77 -13.08 10.84
C ALA A 194 -6.62 -14.07 11.00
N ALA A 195 -5.70 -13.78 11.92
CA ALA A 195 -4.67 -14.73 12.32
C ALA A 195 -5.29 -15.91 13.08
N ASP A 196 -4.66 -17.07 13.01
CA ASP A 196 -5.05 -18.22 13.82
C ASP A 196 -4.68 -18.02 15.31
N SER A 197 -4.97 -19.04 16.13
CA SER A 197 -4.69 -19.01 17.58
C SER A 197 -3.20 -18.92 17.93
N HIS A 198 -2.31 -19.10 16.95
CA HIS A 198 -0.85 -18.99 17.10
C HIS A 198 -0.29 -17.70 16.46
N GLY A 199 -1.17 -16.79 16.03
CA GLY A 199 -0.77 -15.55 15.37
C GLY A 199 -0.30 -15.76 13.93
N LEU A 200 -0.47 -16.95 13.34
CA LEU A 200 -0.11 -17.20 11.95
C LEU A 200 -1.26 -16.77 11.04
N LEU A 201 -0.91 -15.95 10.05
CA LEU A 201 -1.74 -15.66 8.88
C LEU A 201 -1.20 -16.43 7.70
N ARG A 202 -2.10 -17.02 6.93
CA ARG A 202 -1.80 -17.68 5.68
C ARG A 202 -2.92 -17.41 4.69
N LEU A 203 -2.56 -17.03 3.47
CA LEU A 203 -3.48 -16.94 2.35
C LEU A 203 -2.95 -17.75 1.18
N ASP A 204 -3.83 -18.53 0.57
CA ASP A 204 -3.55 -19.34 -0.62
C ASP A 204 -4.00 -18.58 -1.88
N PHE A 205 -3.17 -18.64 -2.92
CA PHE A 205 -3.36 -17.96 -4.20
C PHE A 205 -3.51 -18.95 -5.38
N GLY A 206 -3.72 -20.24 -5.11
CA GLY A 206 -3.80 -21.33 -6.09
C GLY A 206 -2.43 -21.83 -6.59
N VAL A 207 -1.44 -20.95 -6.60
CA VAL A 207 -0.08 -21.15 -7.13
C VAL A 207 0.98 -21.09 -6.02
N GLY A 208 0.52 -20.98 -4.78
CA GLY A 208 1.36 -20.83 -3.61
C GLY A 208 0.59 -20.18 -2.48
N SER A 209 1.25 -20.00 -1.33
CA SER A 209 0.69 -19.30 -0.20
C SER A 209 1.65 -18.25 0.34
N VAL A 210 1.10 -17.16 0.86
CA VAL A 210 1.86 -16.14 1.58
C VAL A 210 1.47 -16.17 3.05
N THR A 211 2.46 -16.05 3.91
CA THR A 211 2.35 -16.16 5.36
C THR A 211 2.94 -14.96 6.08
N ALA A 212 2.36 -14.61 7.22
CA ALA A 212 2.85 -13.58 8.12
C ALA A 212 2.59 -14.01 9.57
N ARG A 213 3.42 -13.57 10.51
CA ARG A 213 3.25 -13.88 11.94
C ARG A 213 2.95 -12.60 12.72
N PHE A 214 1.92 -12.60 13.54
CA PHE A 214 1.60 -11.51 14.46
C PHE A 214 1.95 -11.97 15.88
N PRO A 215 2.72 -11.16 16.63
CA PRO A 215 3.09 -11.46 18.01
C PRO A 215 1.93 -11.31 18.99
#